data_AF-A0A967L7D2-F1
#
_entry.id   AF-A0A967L7D2-F1
#
_cell.length_a   1.000
_cell.length_b   1.000
_cell.length_c   1.000
_cell.angle_alpha   90.00
_cell.angle_beta   90.00
_cell.angle_gamma   90.00
#
_symmetry.space_group_name_H-M   'P 1'
#
loop_
_entity.id
_entity.type
_entity.pdbx_description
1 polymer ?
#
loop_
_entity_poly.entity_id
_entity_poly.type
_entity_poly.pdbx_seq_one_letter_code
_entity_poly.pdbx_strand_id
1 'polypeptide(L)' 'MAPGDFLALVNSFDVLEIARAEQSASDALGLGRGAPISVIEG' A
#
# COMPACT_ATOMS: atom_id res chain seq x y z
N MET A 1 -14.40 -2.13 -3.72
CA MET A 1 -13.11 -2.69 -4.13
C MET A 1 -13.33 -4.13 -4.53
N ALA A 2 -12.83 -4.51 -5.70
CA ALA A 2 -12.71 -5.89 -6.12
C ALA A 2 -11.44 -6.52 -5.54
N PRO A 3 -11.35 -7.86 -5.45
CA PRO A 3 -10.11 -8.54 -5.09
C PRO A 3 -8.95 -8.09 -5.98
N GLY A 4 -7.80 -7.81 -5.36
CA GLY A 4 -6.60 -7.33 -6.05
C GLY A 4 -6.50 -5.82 -6.26
N ASP A 5 -7.57 -5.04 -6.03
CA ASP A 5 -7.52 -3.58 -6.04
C ASP A 5 -6.52 -3.06 -4.99
N PHE A 6 -5.84 -1.97 -5.32
CA PHE A 6 -5.01 -1.24 -4.37
C PHE A 6 -5.81 -0.12 -3.69
N LEU A 7 -5.49 0.12 -2.42
CA LEU A 7 -6.02 1.22 -1.62
C LEU A 7 -4.89 1.85 -0.81
N ALA A 8 -4.88 3.18 -0.74
CA ALA A 8 -4.08 3.92 0.22
C ALA A 8 -4.99 4.50 1.31
N LEU A 9 -4.60 4.36 2.58
CA LEU A 9 -5.34 4.86 3.73
C LEU A 9 -4.39 5.27 4.86
N VAL A 10 -4.87 6.06 5.81
CA VAL A 10 -4.18 6.23 7.10
C VAL A 10 -4.70 5.16 8.05
N ASN A 11 -3.82 4.35 8.62
CA ASN A 11 -4.20 3.23 9.48
C ASN A 11 -4.25 3.63 10.97
N SER A 12 -4.49 2.65 11.85
CA SER A 12 -4.59 2.85 13.31
C SER A 12 -3.26 3.21 13.99
N PHE A 13 -2.15 3.25 13.25
CA PHE A 13 -0.84 3.70 13.73
C PHE A 13 -0.51 5.12 13.22
N ASP A 14 -1.49 5.83 12.65
CA ASP A 14 -1.34 7.17 12.08
C ASP A 14 -0.29 7.26 10.96
N VAL A 15 -0.09 6.16 10.20
CA VAL A 15 0.80 6.13 9.03
C VAL A 15 0.03 5.84 7.75
N LEU A 16 0.56 6.33 6.62
CA LEU A 16 0.08 5.97 5.29
C LEU A 16 0.36 4.49 5.03
N GLU A 17 -0.70 3.74 4.79
CA GLU A 17 -0.67 2.32 4.43
C GLU A 17 -1.07 2.14 2.98
N ILE A 18 -0.34 1.29 2.26
CA ILE A 18 -0.70 0.79 0.93
C ILE A 18 -1.17 -0.65 1.11
N ALA A 19 -2.47 -0.87 0.91
CA ALA A 19 -3.12 -2.17 1.04
C ALA A 19 -3.56 -2.70 -0.33
N ARG A 20 -3.74 -4.03 -0.41
CA ARG A 20 -4.29 -4.71 -1.58
C ARG A 20 -5.43 -5.63 -1.13
N ALA A 21 -6.58 -5.56 -1.78
CA ALA A 21 -7.73 -6.35 -1.39
C ALA A 21 -7.43 -7.87 -1.46
N GLU A 22 -7.63 -8.55 -0.34
CA GLU A 22 -7.44 -10.01 -0.14
C GLU A 22 -6.01 -10.54 -0.35
N GLN A 23 -5.02 -9.66 -0.58
CA GLN A 23 -3.67 -10.03 -0.99
C GLN A 23 -2.60 -9.11 -0.39
N SER A 24 -1.33 -9.50 -0.51
CA SER A 24 -0.20 -8.70 -0.06
C SER A 24 0.12 -7.58 -1.06
N ALA A 25 0.12 -6.33 -0.60
CA ALA A 25 0.56 -5.19 -1.41
C ALA A 25 2.08 -5.19 -1.61
N SER A 26 2.86 -5.56 -0.59
CA SER A 26 4.32 -5.60 -0.67
C SER A 26 4.80 -6.63 -1.70
N ASP A 27 4.15 -7.78 -1.78
CA ASP A 27 4.52 -8.83 -2.73
C ASP A 27 4.20 -8.39 -4.16
N ALA A 28 3.04 -7.75 -4.36
CA ALA A 28 2.61 -7.26 -5.66
C ALA A 28 3.49 -6.12 -6.19
N LEU A 29 4.01 -5.28 -5.30
CA LEU A 29 4.88 -4.15 -5.63
C LEU A 29 6.38 -4.50 -5.58
N GLY A 30 6.74 -5.71 -5.12
CA GLY A 30 8.14 -6.13 -4.94
C GLY A 30 8.88 -5.30 -3.88
N LEU A 31 8.19 -4.82 -2.85
CA LEU A 31 8.74 -3.91 -1.85
C LEU A 31 9.25 -4.66 -0.62
N GLY A 32 10.43 -4.25 -0.14
CA GLY A 32 10.99 -4.65 1.14
C GLY A 32 11.09 -3.48 2.11
N ARG A 33 11.51 -3.76 3.35
CA ARG A 33 11.79 -2.70 4.34
C ARG A 33 12.83 -1.72 3.79
N GLY A 34 12.53 -0.42 3.88
CA GLY A 34 13.40 0.65 3.40
C GLY A 34 13.36 0.86 1.87
N ALA A 35 12.50 0.15 1.14
CA ALA A 35 12.30 0.44 -0.28
C ALA A 35 11.79 1.88 -0.47
N PRO A 36 12.34 2.64 -1.44
CA PRO A 36 11.96 4.02 -1.64
C PRO A 36 10.51 4.12 -2.17
N ILE A 37 9.74 5.07 -1.63
CA ILE A 37 8.37 5.36 -2.04
C ILE A 37 8.24 6.86 -2.29
N SER A 38 7.55 7.24 -3.36
CA SER A 38 7.17 8.63 -3.64
C SER A 38 5.65 8.75 -3.55
N VAL A 39 5.19 9.77 -2.83
CA VAL A 39 3.78 10.16 -2.78
C VAL A 39 3.67 11.50 -3.52
N ILE A 40 2.79 11.57 -4.50
CA ILE A 40 2.54 12.77 -5.30
C ILE A 40 1.11 13.23 -5.07
N GLU A 41 0.89 14.54 -5.06
CA GLU A 41 -0.47 15.08 -5.18
C GLU A 41 -1.00 14.77 -6.59
N GLY A 42 -2.28 14.39 -6.66
CA GLY A 42 -3.01 14.16 -7.90
C GLY A 42 -3.68 15.43 -8.40
#